data_AF-A0A366M9Y8-F1
#
_entry.id   AF-A0A366M9Y8-F1
#
_cell.length_a   1.000
_cell.length_b   1.000
_cell.length_c   1.000
_cell.angle_alpha   90.00
_cell.angle_beta   90.00
_cell.angle_gamma   90.00
#
_symmetry.space_group_name_H-M   'P 1'
#
loop_
_entity.id
_entity.type
_entity.pdbx_description
1 polymer ?
#
loop_
_entity_poly.entity_id
_entity_poly.type
_entity_poly.pdbx_seq_one_letter_code
_entity_poly.pdbx_strand_id
1 'polypeptide(L)' 'MIAGETEYLEKMYQDWQISLAKDSNLKQEEKRKAFERMHLDMKVPVSKQLKWLEEAGFSHVDCIYKAYCFGALWAKK' A
#
# COMPACT_ATOMS: atom_id res chain seq x y z
N MET A 1 -0.71 -3.70 -2.04
CA MET A 1 -0.57 -2.34 -1.47
C MET A 1 -1.05 -2.33 -0.03
N ILE A 2 -0.54 -1.41 0.78
CA ILE A 2 -0.88 -1.25 2.21
C ILE A 2 -2.04 -0.26 2.34
N ALA A 3 -3.06 -0.63 3.13
CA ALA A 3 -4.10 0.31 3.56
C ALA A 3 -3.66 1.12 4.78
N GLY A 4 -4.28 2.28 4.98
CA GLY A 4 -4.21 2.97 6.27
C GLY A 4 -4.80 2.11 7.39
N GLU A 5 -4.19 2.13 8.57
CA GLU A 5 -4.76 1.51 9.78
C GLU A 5 -6.03 2.26 10.24
N THR A 6 -6.21 3.50 9.79
CA THR A 6 -7.37 4.35 10.04
C THR A 6 -7.79 5.04 8.76
N GLU A 7 -9.04 5.51 8.69
CA GLU A 7 -9.55 6.29 7.56
C GLU A 7 -8.71 7.55 7.29
N TYR A 8 -8.21 8.20 8.34
CA TYR A 8 -7.30 9.34 8.23
C TYR A 8 -6.02 8.97 7.48
N LEU A 9 -5.38 7.86 7.87
CA LEU A 9 -4.15 7.39 7.22
C LEU A 9 -4.42 6.93 5.78
N GLU A 10 -5.55 6.28 5.55
CA GLU A 10 -5.96 5.86 4.21
C GLU A 10 -6.12 7.07 3.27
N LYS A 11 -6.83 8.10 3.73
CA LYS A 11 -6.97 9.36 3.00
C LYS A 11 -5.61 10.02 2.74
N MET A 12 -4.75 10.08 3.76
CA MET A 12 -3.40 10.63 3.62
C MET A 12 -2.57 9.90 2.56
N TYR A 13 -2.68 8.56 2.46
CA TYR A 13 -1.97 7.79 1.44
C TYR A 13 -2.52 8.06 0.04
N GLN A 14 -3.84 8.17 -0.09
CA GLN A 14 -4.49 8.52 -1.36
C GLN A 14 -4.08 9.92 -1.83
N ASP A 15 -4.08 10.90 -0.93
CA ASP A 15 -3.66 12.28 -1.22
C ASP A 15 -2.20 12.30 -1.69
N TRP A 16 -1.31 11.52 -1.05
CA TRP A 16 0.08 11.36 -1.48
C TRP A 16 0.21 10.73 -2.88
N GLN A 17 -0.55 9.67 -3.18
CA GLN A 17 -0.56 9.06 -4.52
C GLN A 17 -1.04 10.04 -5.60
N ILE A 18 -2.08 10.84 -5.29
CA ILE A 18 -2.57 11.89 -6.18
C ILE A 18 -1.49 12.95 -6.43
N SER A 19 -0.74 13.35 -5.39
CA SER A 19 0.38 14.28 -5.53
C SER A 19 1.44 13.73 -6.49
N LEU A 20 1.88 12.48 -6.30
CA LEU A 20 2.85 11.84 -7.20
C LEU A 20 2.37 11.78 -8.65
N ALA A 21 1.09 11.44 -8.86
CA ALA A 21 0.52 11.40 -10.20
C ALA A 21 0.53 12.79 -10.85
N LYS A 22 0.25 13.87 -10.08
CA LYS A 22 0.32 15.24 -10.57
C LYS A 22 1.73 15.61 -11.03
N ASP A 23 2.73 15.30 -10.21
CA ASP A 23 4.14 15.66 -10.46
C ASP A 23 4.83 14.79 -11.52
N SER A 24 4.19 13.71 -11.95
CA SER A 24 4.73 12.82 -12.99
C SER A 24 4.61 13.41 -14.41
N ASN A 25 5.59 13.08 -15.27
CA ASN A 25 5.60 13.41 -16.70
C ASN A 25 4.68 12.52 -17.56
N LEU A 26 3.80 11.73 -16.92
CA LEU A 26 2.86 10.85 -17.62
C LEU A 26 1.84 11.66 -18.42
N LYS A 27 1.37 11.11 -19.55
CA LYS A 27 0.24 11.69 -20.29
C LYS A 27 -1.04 11.55 -19.47
N GLN A 28 -2.01 12.44 -19.67
CA GLN A 28 -3.27 12.42 -18.93
C GLN A 28 -4.01 11.07 -19.03
N GLU A 29 -3.97 10.45 -20.19
CA GLU A 29 -4.56 9.12 -20.40
C GLU A 29 -3.87 8.01 -19.60
N GLU A 30 -2.55 8.10 -19.43
CA GLU A 30 -1.78 7.15 -18.61
C GLU A 30 -2.09 7.35 -17.12
N LYS A 31 -2.22 8.61 -16.68
CA LYS A 31 -2.66 8.96 -15.32
C LYS A 31 -4.05 8.40 -15.04
N ARG A 32 -5.01 8.58 -15.95
CA ARG A 32 -6.38 8.05 -15.82
C ARG A 32 -6.39 6.53 -15.67
N LYS A 33 -5.68 5.81 -16.54
CA LYS A 33 -5.56 4.34 -16.46
C LYS A 33 -4.92 3.88 -15.15
N ALA A 34 -3.91 4.60 -14.66
CA ALA A 34 -3.29 4.30 -13.37
C ALA A 34 -4.30 4.45 -12.21
N PHE A 35 -5.09 5.53 -12.18
CA PHE A 35 -6.14 5.72 -11.18
C PHE A 35 -7.22 4.64 -11.25
N GLU A 36 -7.72 4.30 -12.44
CA GLU A 36 -8.69 3.22 -12.62
C GLU A 36 -8.18 1.89 -12.08
N ARG A 37 -6.91 1.57 -12.32
CA ARG A 37 -6.29 0.34 -11.80
C ARG A 37 -6.20 0.36 -10.27
N MET A 38 -5.88 1.50 -9.67
CA MET A 38 -5.78 1.62 -8.21
C MET A 38 -7.11 1.33 -7.50
N HIS A 39 -8.26 1.59 -8.13
CA HIS A 39 -9.57 1.23 -7.56
C HIS A 39 -9.81 -0.28 -7.47
N LEU A 40 -9.06 -1.09 -8.21
CA LEU A 40 -9.16 -2.55 -8.18
C LEU A 40 -8.30 -3.18 -7.06
N ASP A 41 -7.48 -2.39 -6.37
CA ASP A 41 -6.58 -2.90 -5.34
C ASP A 41 -7.31 -3.17 -4.03
N MET A 42 -7.33 -4.44 -3.61
CA MET A 42 -7.76 -4.84 -2.28
C MET A 42 -6.63 -4.58 -1.27
N LYS A 43 -6.59 -3.34 -0.76
CA LYS A 43 -5.61 -2.93 0.24
C LYS A 43 -5.99 -3.43 1.63
N VAL A 44 -4.97 -3.83 2.39
CA VAL A 44 -5.11 -4.31 3.77
C VAL A 44 -4.06 -3.63 4.65
N PRO A 45 -4.36 -3.29 5.92
CA PRO A 45 -3.35 -2.69 6.79
C PRO A 45 -2.18 -3.64 7.07
N VAL A 46 -1.01 -3.09 7.42
CA VAL A 46 0.19 -3.89 7.67
C VAL A 46 -0.03 -4.84 8.83
N SER A 47 -0.69 -4.37 9.89
CA SER A 47 -1.01 -5.18 11.07
C SER A 47 -1.68 -6.51 10.69
N LYS A 48 -2.67 -6.45 9.81
CA LYS A 48 -3.42 -7.61 9.35
C LYS A 48 -2.61 -8.49 8.38
N GLN A 49 -1.79 -7.89 7.52
CA GLN A 49 -0.91 -8.66 6.64
C GLN A 49 0.17 -9.42 7.43
N LEU A 50 0.77 -8.82 8.46
CA LEU A 50 1.73 -9.49 9.33
C LEU A 50 1.07 -10.63 10.11
N LYS A 51 -0.13 -10.40 10.65
CA LYS A 51 -0.90 -11.45 11.34
C LYS A 51 -1.15 -12.66 10.43
N TRP A 52 -1.47 -12.45 9.16
CA TRP A 52 -1.65 -13.55 8.21
C TRP A 52 -0.36 -14.34 7.98
N LEU A 53 0.81 -13.71 8.01
CA LEU A 53 2.09 -14.41 7.91
C LEU A 53 2.34 -15.27 9.14
N GLU A 54 2.04 -14.76 10.34
CA GLU A 54 2.13 -15.55 11.58
C GLU A 54 1.17 -16.74 11.56
N GLU A 55 -0.09 -16.52 11.16
CA GLU A 55 -1.12 -17.58 11.04
C GLU A 55 -0.75 -18.64 9.99
N ALA A 56 0.01 -18.27 8.96
CA ALA A 56 0.56 -19.19 7.96
C ALA A 56 1.81 -19.97 8.44
N GLY A 57 2.27 -19.73 9.67
CA GLY A 57 3.40 -20.44 10.29
C GLY A 57 4.77 -19.82 10.04
N PHE A 58 4.83 -18.57 9.56
CA PHE A 58 6.08 -17.84 9.49
C PHE A 58 6.49 -17.29 10.87
N SER A 59 7.79 -17.18 11.09
CA SER A 59 8.43 -16.58 12.26
C SER A 59 9.17 -15.30 11.88
N HIS A 60 9.48 -14.45 12.86
CA HIS A 60 10.20 -13.18 12.65
C HIS A 60 9.55 -12.31 11.56
N VAL A 61 8.23 -12.12 11.64
CA VAL A 61 7.48 -11.28 10.71
C VAL A 61 7.73 -9.80 11.06
N ASP A 62 7.97 -8.98 10.04
CA ASP A 62 8.11 -7.53 10.22
C ASP A 62 7.81 -6.77 8.93
N CYS A 63 7.54 -5.47 9.05
CA CYS A 63 7.49 -4.52 7.95
C CYS A 63 8.78 -3.71 7.94
N ILE A 64 9.78 -4.20 7.21
CA ILE A 64 11.14 -3.63 7.21
C ILE A 64 11.24 -2.28 6.48
N TYR A 65 10.22 -1.91 5.71
CA TYR A 65 10.13 -0.62 5.07
C TYR A 65 8.66 -0.24 4.84
N LYS A 66 8.32 1.02 5.10
CA LYS A 66 6.99 1.56 4.81
C LYS A 66 7.06 3.02 4.37
N ALA A 67 6.46 3.31 3.23
CA ALA A 67 6.22 4.64 2.71
C ALA A 67 4.76 4.73 2.22
N TYR A 68 3.89 5.35 3.02
CA TYR A 68 2.46 5.46 2.74
C TYR A 68 1.83 4.09 2.45
N CYS A 69 1.30 3.89 1.24
CA CYS A 69 0.69 2.64 0.77
C CYS A 69 1.68 1.62 0.19
N PHE A 70 2.97 1.94 0.14
CA PHE A 70 4.04 1.04 -0.23
C PHE A 70 4.76 0.51 1.01
N GLY A 71 5.15 -0.75 0.98
CA GLY A 71 6.00 -1.31 2.03
C GLY A 71 6.55 -2.66 1.62
N ALA A 72 7.60 -3.06 2.33
CA ALA A 72 8.24 -4.36 2.20
C ALA A 72 8.02 -5.13 3.49
N LEU A 73 7.38 -6.29 3.37
CA LEU A 73 7.21 -7.23 4.47
C LEU A 73 8.32 -8.26 4.40
N TRP A 74 8.82 -8.66 5.56
CA TRP A 74 9.79 -9.73 5.72
C TRP A 74 9.24 -10.79 6.67
N ALA A 75 9.58 -12.03 6.40
CA ALA A 75 9.21 -13.16 7.24
C ALA A 75 10.19 -14.31 7.00
N LYS A 76 10.44 -15.11 8.03
CA LYS A 76 11.28 -16.30 7.95
C LYS A 76 10.43 -17.55 8.15
N LYS A 77 10.68 -18.59 7.37
CA LYS A 77 10.04 -19.90 7.57
C LYS A 77 10.90 -20.78 8.46
#